data_AF-S5GD65-F1
#
_entry.id   AF-S5GD65-F1
#
_cell.length_a   1.000
_cell.length_b   1.000
_cell.length_c   1.000
_cell.angle_alpha   90.00
_cell.angle_beta   90.00
_cell.angle_gamma   90.00
#
_symmetry.space_group_name_H-M   'P 1'
#
loop_
_entity.id
_entity.type
_entity.pdbx_description
1 polymer ?
#
loop_
_entity_poly.entity_id
_entity_poly.type
_entity_poly.pdbx_seq_one_letter_code
_entity_poly.pdbx_strand_id
1 'polypeptide(L)'
;MNPAIVTLLLLSLSLGTVITMTSSHWLLAWAGLEMNTLAIIPIISKQHHPRATEAATKYFLAQATASALILLSSSTNAWKTGQWDISQLSAPEATVMLTLALAMKLGLAPMHFWVPEVLQGSTLTTAMIISTWQKLAPTSLLLLTINNLNSTTLITLGLLSSILGGWLGLNQTQTRKIMAFSSIAHMGWLFTALSINPNISLITLIAYLLLTTTMFSMLISTASKTLLDLGTTPSLAPTLLATSMLTLMSLGGIPPLTGFMPKWLILTELAPALPTISCLLALSTLPSLFFYLRMSQMTTLALPPKTTLMKHKWRFKTYMAYATPTIILSALLLPITPLMVNI
;
A
#
# COMPACT_ATOMS: atom_id res chain seq x y z
N MET A 1 13.85 6.65 21.76
CA MET A 1 12.80 5.85 22.45
C MET A 1 13.45 4.62 23.04
N ASN A 2 13.13 4.30 24.29
CA ASN A 2 13.57 3.06 24.94
C ASN A 2 13.12 1.84 24.09
N PRO A 3 13.99 0.84 23.85
CA PRO A 3 13.61 -0.37 23.11
C PRO A 3 12.34 -1.02 23.64
N ALA A 4 12.11 -1.03 24.97
CA ALA A 4 10.89 -1.59 25.57
C ALA A 4 9.60 -0.86 25.14
N ILE A 5 9.68 0.46 24.92
CA ILE A 5 8.53 1.24 24.43
C ILE A 5 8.29 0.92 22.95
N VAL A 6 9.36 0.77 22.16
CA VAL A 6 9.24 0.43 20.75
C VAL A 6 8.64 -0.97 20.56
N THR A 7 9.04 -1.95 21.37
CA THR A 7 8.45 -3.29 21.33
C THR A 7 6.98 -3.28 21.74
N LEU A 8 6.61 -2.54 22.78
CA LEU A 8 5.21 -2.38 23.20
C LEU A 8 4.35 -1.73 22.11
N LEU A 9 4.85 -0.70 21.43
CA LEU A 9 4.14 -0.05 20.33
C LEU A 9 3.99 -0.97 19.10
N LEU A 10 5.00 -1.77 18.77
CA LEU A 10 4.91 -2.75 17.68
C LEU A 10 3.95 -3.90 18.04
N LEU A 11 3.97 -4.36 19.29
CA LEU A 11 3.04 -5.38 19.79
C LEU A 11 1.59 -4.88 19.75
N SER A 12 1.32 -3.67 20.24
CA SER A 12 -0.03 -3.08 20.17
C SER A 12 -0.53 -2.88 18.74
N LEU A 13 0.35 -2.51 17.81
CA LEU A 13 0.04 -2.42 16.38
C LEU A 13 -0.27 -3.80 15.77
N SER A 14 0.46 -4.85 16.18
CA SER A 14 0.14 -6.22 15.74
C SER A 14 -1.17 -6.74 16.37
N LEU A 15 -1.40 -6.46 17.65
CA LEU A 15 -2.60 -6.85 18.38
C LEU A 15 -3.85 -6.19 17.80
N GLY A 16 -3.81 -4.90 17.50
CA GLY A 16 -4.94 -4.20 16.89
C GLY A 16 -5.32 -4.83 15.54
N THR A 17 -4.35 -5.19 14.70
CA THR A 17 -4.62 -5.93 13.46
C THR A 17 -5.19 -7.34 13.70
N VAL A 18 -4.69 -8.08 14.68
CA VAL A 18 -5.20 -9.42 14.99
C VAL A 18 -6.65 -9.33 15.49
N ILE A 19 -6.95 -8.41 16.41
CA ILE A 19 -8.29 -8.18 16.95
C ILE A 19 -9.27 -7.87 15.82
N THR A 20 -8.89 -7.02 14.84
CA THR A 20 -9.76 -6.71 13.70
C THR A 20 -10.04 -7.89 12.79
N MET A 21 -9.09 -8.81 12.65
CA MET A 21 -9.26 -9.97 11.77
C MET A 21 -10.07 -11.08 12.42
N THR A 22 -10.00 -11.22 13.75
CA THR A 22 -10.68 -12.29 14.49
C THR A 22 -12.02 -11.87 15.06
N SER A 23 -12.32 -10.57 15.12
CA SER A 23 -13.59 -10.06 15.64
C SER A 23 -14.78 -10.46 14.77
N SER A 24 -15.88 -10.85 15.40
CA SER A 24 -17.22 -10.93 14.79
C SER A 24 -18.07 -9.68 15.03
N HIS A 25 -17.79 -8.92 16.09
CA HIS A 25 -18.59 -7.76 16.50
C HIS A 25 -17.98 -6.43 16.01
N TRP A 26 -18.78 -5.54 15.43
CA TRP A 26 -18.33 -4.25 14.88
C TRP A 26 -17.56 -3.38 15.87
N LEU A 27 -18.03 -3.26 17.12
CA LEU A 27 -17.35 -2.49 18.16
C LEU A 27 -15.93 -3.00 18.44
N LEU A 28 -15.72 -4.32 18.42
CA LEU A 28 -14.41 -4.92 18.66
C LEU A 28 -13.48 -4.68 17.46
N ALA A 29 -13.99 -4.81 16.24
CA ALA A 29 -13.25 -4.42 15.03
C ALA A 29 -12.84 -2.95 15.09
N TRP A 30 -13.75 -2.06 15.46
CA TRP A 30 -13.43 -0.64 15.62
C TRP A 30 -12.35 -0.40 16.68
N ALA A 31 -12.45 -1.05 17.85
CA ALA A 31 -11.44 -0.94 18.91
C ALA A 31 -10.04 -1.39 18.45
N GLY A 32 -9.96 -2.46 17.65
CA GLY A 32 -8.69 -2.90 17.08
C GLY A 32 -8.11 -1.90 16.06
N LEU A 33 -8.96 -1.27 15.24
CA LEU A 33 -8.54 -0.20 14.33
C LEU A 33 -8.05 1.05 15.10
N GLU A 34 -8.72 1.44 16.17
CA GLU A 34 -8.29 2.56 17.01
C GLU A 34 -6.96 2.28 17.70
N MET A 35 -6.79 1.08 18.26
CA MET A 35 -5.53 0.65 18.86
C MET A 35 -4.37 0.76 17.86
N ASN A 36 -4.59 0.38 16.59
CA ASN A 36 -3.59 0.56 15.52
C ASN A 36 -3.23 2.03 15.28
N THR A 37 -4.23 2.93 15.27
CA THR A 37 -3.99 4.36 15.04
C THR A 37 -3.24 5.01 16.19
N LEU A 38 -3.57 4.66 17.44
CA LEU A 38 -2.89 5.19 18.62
C LEU A 38 -1.45 4.67 18.73
N ALA A 39 -1.20 3.40 18.38
CA ALA A 39 0.12 2.80 18.43
C ALA A 39 1.10 3.38 17.40
N ILE A 40 0.63 3.73 16.20
CA ILE A 40 1.51 4.23 15.12
C ILE A 40 1.88 5.72 15.26
N ILE A 41 1.08 6.54 15.95
CA ILE A 41 1.34 7.98 16.08
C ILE A 41 2.72 8.27 16.73
N PRO A 42 3.07 7.68 17.89
CA PRO A 42 4.39 7.88 18.49
C PRO A 42 5.55 7.37 17.61
N ILE A 43 5.28 6.34 16.81
CA ILE A 43 6.26 5.79 15.86
C ILE A 43 6.53 6.79 14.73
N ILE A 44 5.51 7.49 14.22
CA ILE A 44 5.64 8.55 13.21
C ILE A 44 6.42 9.75 13.78
N SER A 45 6.09 10.19 14.99
CA SER A 45 6.68 11.38 15.62
C SER A 45 8.08 11.15 16.23
N LYS A 46 8.67 9.95 16.06
CA LYS A 46 9.93 9.53 16.70
C LYS A 46 11.11 10.49 16.50
N GLN A 47 11.17 11.21 15.37
CA GLN A 47 12.27 12.14 15.08
C GLN A 47 12.13 13.51 15.76
N HIS A 48 10.99 13.82 16.37
CA HIS A 48 10.70 15.11 17.02
C HIS A 48 11.02 16.34 16.13
N HIS A 49 10.84 16.20 14.82
CA HIS A 49 11.01 17.27 13.83
C HIS A 49 9.62 17.80 13.41
N PRO A 50 9.46 19.09 13.08
CA PRO A 50 8.16 19.67 12.68
C PRO A 50 7.46 18.90 11.55
N ARG A 51 8.21 18.38 10.58
CA ARG A 51 7.65 17.51 9.52
C ARG A 51 7.06 16.19 10.04
N ALA A 52 7.66 15.61 11.07
CA ALA A 52 7.18 14.37 11.67
C ALA A 52 5.92 14.63 12.53
N THR A 53 5.85 15.78 13.21
CA THR A 53 4.65 16.20 13.96
C THR A 53 3.50 16.56 13.02
N GLU A 54 3.77 17.24 11.90
CA GLU A 54 2.78 17.51 10.86
C GLU A 54 2.24 16.20 10.23
N ALA A 55 3.12 15.24 9.94
CA ALA A 55 2.69 13.93 9.46
C ALA A 55 1.84 13.18 10.49
N ALA A 56 2.23 13.19 11.77
CA ALA A 56 1.47 12.53 12.84
C ALA A 56 0.06 13.15 13.01
N THR A 57 -0.04 14.48 12.96
CA THR A 57 -1.33 15.19 13.08
C THR A 57 -2.24 14.95 11.87
N LYS A 58 -1.70 15.02 10.65
CA LYS A 58 -2.45 14.68 9.42
C LYS A 58 -2.95 13.24 9.42
N TYR A 59 -2.10 12.30 9.84
CA TYR A 59 -2.49 10.90 9.99
C TYR A 59 -3.60 10.72 11.01
N PHE A 60 -3.46 11.31 12.19
CA PHE A 60 -4.48 11.21 13.25
C PHE A 60 -5.83 11.76 12.79
N LEU A 61 -5.87 12.96 12.21
CA LEU A 61 -7.11 13.57 11.75
C LEU A 61 -7.79 12.73 10.67
N ALA A 62 -7.04 12.25 9.68
CA ALA A 62 -7.60 11.41 8.62
C ALA A 62 -8.11 10.06 9.14
N GLN A 63 -7.41 9.45 10.10
CA GLN A 63 -7.75 8.13 10.59
C GLN A 63 -8.86 8.14 11.65
N ALA A 64 -8.95 9.20 12.47
CA ALA A 64 -9.99 9.41 13.46
C ALA A 64 -11.33 9.76 12.80
N THR A 65 -11.30 10.56 11.72
CA THR A 65 -12.52 10.83 10.92
C THR A 65 -13.00 9.55 10.24
N ALA A 66 -12.09 8.77 9.65
CA ALA A 66 -12.44 7.49 9.07
C ALA A 66 -13.00 6.50 10.10
N SER A 67 -12.43 6.43 11.32
CA SER A 67 -12.93 5.52 12.36
C SER A 67 -14.28 5.95 12.92
N ALA A 68 -14.54 7.27 13.06
CA ALA A 68 -15.86 7.79 13.40
C ALA A 68 -16.90 7.41 12.34
N LEU A 69 -16.56 7.46 11.05
CA LEU A 69 -17.44 7.00 9.97
C LEU A 69 -17.72 5.49 10.02
N ILE A 70 -16.74 4.66 10.45
CA ILE A 70 -16.97 3.22 10.66
C ILE A 70 -17.99 3.00 11.80
N LEU A 71 -17.86 3.71 12.93
CA LEU A 71 -18.87 3.64 13.99
C LEU A 71 -20.24 4.16 13.54
N LEU A 72 -20.28 5.22 12.74
CA LEU A 72 -21.54 5.73 12.18
C LEU A 72 -22.20 4.69 11.27
N SER A 73 -21.42 4.02 10.40
CA SER A 73 -21.94 2.96 9.53
C SER A 73 -22.48 1.76 10.30
N SER A 74 -21.79 1.32 11.36
CA SER A 74 -22.23 0.18 12.17
C SER A 74 -23.42 0.52 13.05
N SER A 75 -23.47 1.71 13.65
CA SER A 75 -24.62 2.16 14.45
C SER A 75 -25.87 2.38 13.60
N THR A 76 -25.75 2.93 12.39
CA THR A 76 -26.88 3.07 11.46
C THR A 76 -27.41 1.72 10.98
N ASN A 77 -26.52 0.73 10.76
CA ASN A 77 -26.93 -0.64 10.48
C ASN A 77 -27.66 -1.26 11.69
N ALA A 78 -27.05 -1.20 12.88
CA ALA A 78 -27.62 -1.75 14.11
C ALA A 78 -28.96 -1.08 14.49
N TRP A 79 -29.14 0.21 14.18
CA TRP A 79 -30.41 0.89 14.39
C TRP A 79 -31.54 0.33 13.51
N LYS A 80 -31.24 -0.10 12.29
CA LYS A 80 -32.22 -0.68 11.36
C LYS A 80 -32.43 -2.19 11.55
N THR A 81 -31.39 -2.95 11.87
CA THR A 81 -31.44 -4.42 11.94
C THR A 81 -31.39 -4.99 13.36
N GLY A 82 -30.99 -4.19 14.36
CA GLY A 82 -30.77 -4.64 15.74
C GLY A 82 -29.51 -5.48 15.96
N GLN A 83 -28.67 -5.68 14.93
CA GLN A 83 -27.52 -6.58 14.97
C GLN A 83 -26.19 -5.85 14.81
N TRP A 84 -25.17 -6.34 15.53
CA TRP A 84 -23.79 -5.80 15.51
C TRP A 84 -22.77 -6.74 14.88
N ASP A 85 -23.23 -7.79 14.19
CA ASP A 85 -22.37 -8.73 13.50
C ASP A 85 -21.78 -8.12 12.22
N ILE A 86 -20.51 -8.42 11.93
CA ILE A 86 -19.78 -7.89 10.78
C ILE A 86 -20.36 -8.44 9.47
N SER A 87 -20.80 -9.69 9.46
CA SER A 87 -21.29 -10.35 8.24
C SER A 87 -22.64 -9.80 7.74
N GLN A 88 -23.40 -9.15 8.63
CA GLN A 88 -24.79 -8.73 8.39
C GLN A 88 -24.90 -7.21 8.16
N LEU A 89 -24.22 -6.70 7.13
CA LEU A 89 -24.32 -5.29 6.75
C LEU A 89 -25.34 -5.10 5.61
N SER A 90 -26.63 -4.99 5.94
CA SER A 90 -27.70 -5.04 4.93
C SER A 90 -28.17 -3.67 4.43
N ALA A 91 -28.06 -2.61 5.25
CA ALA A 91 -28.55 -1.30 4.87
C ALA A 91 -27.63 -0.63 3.83
N PRO A 92 -28.14 -0.16 2.67
CA PRO A 92 -27.32 0.38 1.58
C PRO A 92 -26.59 1.67 1.97
N GLU A 93 -27.21 2.50 2.82
CA GLU A 93 -26.55 3.68 3.38
C GLU A 93 -25.34 3.29 4.23
N ALA A 94 -25.46 2.25 5.05
CA ALA A 94 -24.39 1.76 5.90
C ALA A 94 -23.25 1.15 5.07
N THR A 95 -23.54 0.39 4.01
CA THR A 95 -22.52 -0.20 3.13
C THR A 95 -21.73 0.88 2.39
N VAL A 96 -22.39 1.94 1.91
CA VAL A 96 -21.72 3.06 1.24
C VAL A 96 -20.88 3.87 2.23
N MET A 97 -21.40 4.16 3.43
CA MET A 97 -20.61 4.84 4.46
C MET A 97 -19.38 4.03 4.89
N LEU A 98 -19.54 2.71 5.06
CA LEU A 98 -18.43 1.81 5.40
C LEU A 98 -17.38 1.77 4.29
N THR A 99 -17.77 1.63 3.03
CA THR A 99 -16.81 1.63 1.90
C THR A 99 -16.02 2.93 1.82
N LEU A 100 -16.67 4.08 1.99
CA LEU A 100 -15.99 5.38 2.03
C LEU A 100 -15.05 5.51 3.24
N ALA A 101 -15.46 5.03 4.41
CA ALA A 101 -14.64 5.08 5.62
C ALA A 101 -13.37 4.22 5.48
N LEU A 102 -13.51 2.99 4.97
CA LEU A 102 -12.38 2.09 4.72
C LEU A 102 -11.51 2.60 3.56
N ALA A 103 -12.10 3.23 2.54
CA ALA A 103 -11.37 3.91 1.48
C ALA A 103 -10.52 5.06 2.02
N MET A 104 -11.02 5.83 3.00
CA MET A 104 -10.26 6.86 3.69
C MET A 104 -9.08 6.28 4.48
N LYS A 105 -9.31 5.19 5.24
CA LYS A 105 -8.24 4.50 5.99
C LYS A 105 -7.13 3.97 5.09
N LEU A 106 -7.48 3.44 3.93
CA LEU A 106 -6.52 2.91 2.95
C LEU A 106 -5.89 4.00 2.06
N GLY A 107 -6.50 5.19 2.04
CA GLY A 107 -6.03 6.36 1.32
C GLY A 107 -6.35 6.35 -0.18
N LEU A 108 -7.54 5.86 -0.56
CA LEU A 108 -7.99 5.91 -1.94
C LEU A 108 -8.48 7.31 -2.32
N ALA A 109 -8.47 7.60 -3.62
CA ALA A 109 -9.07 8.83 -4.14
C ALA A 109 -10.60 8.81 -3.95
N PRO A 110 -11.22 9.95 -3.58
CA PRO A 110 -10.65 11.29 -3.46
C PRO A 110 -9.91 11.57 -2.14
N MET A 111 -10.04 10.72 -1.13
CA MET A 111 -9.49 10.91 0.24
C MET A 111 -7.99 10.58 0.39
N HIS A 112 -7.24 10.57 -0.71
CA HIS A 112 -5.85 10.14 -0.80
C HIS A 112 -4.81 11.16 -0.33
N PHE A 113 -5.19 12.44 -0.13
CA PHE A 113 -4.25 13.55 0.07
C PHE A 113 -3.33 13.39 1.29
N TRP A 114 -3.77 12.68 2.32
CA TRP A 114 -2.95 12.45 3.51
C TRP A 114 -1.77 11.51 3.25
N VAL A 115 -1.89 10.55 2.34
CA VAL A 115 -0.90 9.46 2.18
C VAL A 115 0.48 9.99 1.75
N PRO A 116 0.61 10.82 0.68
CA PRO A 116 1.92 11.31 0.24
C PRO A 116 2.61 12.21 1.27
N GLU A 117 1.83 12.98 2.03
CA GLU A 117 2.36 13.91 3.03
C GLU A 117 2.86 13.19 4.27
N VAL A 118 2.07 12.23 4.78
CA VAL A 118 2.45 11.42 5.95
C VAL A 118 3.70 10.59 5.65
N LEU A 119 3.76 9.91 4.50
CA LEU A 119 4.93 9.11 4.11
C LEU A 119 6.19 9.98 3.91
N GLN A 120 6.04 11.23 3.44
CA GLN A 120 7.19 12.13 3.28
C GLN A 120 7.71 12.68 4.62
N GLY A 121 6.82 12.86 5.60
CA GLY A 121 7.20 13.32 6.95
C GLY A 121 7.75 12.21 7.86
N SER A 122 7.49 10.93 7.55
CA SER A 122 7.92 9.78 8.34
C SER A 122 9.27 9.20 7.88
N THR A 123 9.92 8.38 8.71
CA THR A 123 11.14 7.65 8.30
C THR A 123 10.84 6.57 7.24
N LEU A 124 11.85 6.08 6.51
CA LEU A 124 11.64 5.01 5.52
C LEU A 124 11.08 3.72 6.15
N THR A 125 11.53 3.36 7.35
CA THR A 125 11.03 2.19 8.09
C THR A 125 9.57 2.34 8.51
N THR A 126 9.16 3.53 8.94
CA THR A 126 7.77 3.80 9.33
C THR A 126 6.87 3.95 8.12
N ALA A 127 7.38 4.54 7.03
CA ALA A 127 6.71 4.59 5.75
C ALA A 127 6.39 3.18 5.22
N MET A 128 7.34 2.24 5.36
CA MET A 128 7.10 0.84 5.03
C MET A 128 5.93 0.26 5.84
N ILE A 129 5.95 0.40 7.18
CA ILE A 129 4.87 -0.10 8.07
C ILE A 129 3.50 0.50 7.70
N ILE A 130 3.43 1.79 7.40
CA ILE A 130 2.19 2.46 7.00
C ILE A 130 1.70 1.94 5.63
N SER A 131 2.62 1.72 4.68
CA SER A 131 2.25 1.22 3.36
C SER A 131 1.86 -0.24 3.32
N THR A 132 2.30 -1.06 4.29
CA THR A 132 2.09 -2.51 4.28
C THR A 132 1.13 -2.94 5.39
N TRP A 133 1.59 -2.86 6.65
CA TRP A 133 0.89 -3.41 7.79
C TRP A 133 -0.43 -2.70 8.07
N GLN A 134 -0.46 -1.37 8.00
CA GLN A 134 -1.68 -0.59 8.26
C GLN A 134 -2.79 -0.83 7.22
N LYS A 135 -2.48 -1.47 6.09
CA LYS A 135 -3.48 -1.83 5.08
C LYS A 135 -4.20 -3.14 5.38
N LEU A 136 -3.57 -4.05 6.14
CA LEU A 136 -4.10 -5.39 6.40
C LEU A 136 -5.48 -5.37 7.09
N ALA A 137 -5.61 -4.64 8.19
CA ALA A 137 -6.86 -4.61 8.96
C ALA A 137 -8.05 -3.97 8.21
N PRO A 138 -7.91 -2.82 7.53
CA PRO A 138 -9.01 -2.31 6.71
C PRO A 138 -9.36 -3.24 5.54
N THR A 139 -8.38 -3.91 4.92
CA THR A 139 -8.66 -4.85 3.83
C THR A 139 -9.35 -6.13 4.31
N SER A 140 -9.07 -6.61 5.51
CA SER A 140 -9.79 -7.77 6.06
C SER A 140 -11.25 -7.46 6.32
N LEU A 141 -11.59 -6.25 6.77
CA LEU A 141 -12.99 -5.84 6.92
C LEU A 141 -13.72 -5.76 5.58
N LEU A 142 -13.07 -5.29 4.52
CA LEU A 142 -13.64 -5.30 3.17
C LEU A 142 -13.89 -6.75 2.68
N LEU A 143 -12.97 -7.67 2.96
CA LEU A 143 -13.11 -9.08 2.61
C LEU A 143 -14.26 -9.74 3.38
N LEU A 144 -14.40 -9.49 4.68
CA LEU A 144 -15.46 -10.05 5.52
C LEU A 144 -16.86 -9.54 5.11
N THR A 145 -16.94 -8.33 4.54
CA THR A 145 -18.20 -7.69 4.14
C THR A 145 -18.50 -7.76 2.65
N ILE A 146 -17.66 -8.46 1.86
CA ILE A 146 -17.61 -8.40 0.39
C ILE A 146 -18.98 -8.63 -0.28
N ASN A 147 -19.78 -9.57 0.24
CA ASN A 147 -21.08 -9.93 -0.32
C ASN A 147 -22.13 -8.81 -0.25
N ASN A 148 -21.94 -7.86 0.66
CA ASN A 148 -22.90 -6.77 0.89
C ASN A 148 -22.45 -5.44 0.28
N LEU A 149 -21.20 -5.35 -0.21
CA LEU A 149 -20.66 -4.09 -0.73
C LEU A 149 -21.25 -3.80 -2.12
N ASN A 150 -21.51 -2.52 -2.39
CA ASN A 150 -21.97 -2.11 -3.71
C ASN A 150 -20.81 -2.17 -4.72
N SER A 151 -20.92 -3.04 -5.73
CA SER A 151 -19.90 -3.22 -6.77
C SER A 151 -19.63 -1.93 -7.55
N THR A 152 -20.66 -1.11 -7.80
CA THR A 152 -20.52 0.15 -8.55
C THR A 152 -19.65 1.17 -7.81
N THR A 153 -19.77 1.26 -6.48
CA THR A 153 -18.95 2.19 -5.68
C THR A 153 -17.50 1.70 -5.58
N LEU A 154 -17.29 0.38 -5.45
CA LEU A 154 -15.96 -0.22 -5.46
C LEU A 154 -15.21 0.03 -6.79
N ILE A 155 -15.87 -0.23 -7.92
CA ILE A 155 -15.26 -0.07 -9.25
C ILE A 155 -14.96 1.42 -9.53
N THR A 156 -15.87 2.34 -9.18
CA THR A 156 -15.66 3.78 -9.38
C THR A 156 -14.51 4.32 -8.54
N LEU A 157 -14.44 3.99 -7.25
CA LEU A 157 -13.29 4.35 -6.39
C LEU A 157 -11.99 3.70 -6.89
N GLY A 158 -12.06 2.45 -7.35
CA GLY A 158 -10.93 1.71 -7.89
C GLY A 158 -10.32 2.37 -9.13
N LEU A 159 -11.16 2.75 -10.10
CA LEU A 159 -10.74 3.42 -11.33
C LEU A 159 -10.25 4.85 -11.06
N LEU A 160 -10.92 5.61 -10.20
CA LEU A 160 -10.49 6.98 -9.86
C LEU A 160 -9.11 6.97 -9.19
N SER A 161 -8.88 6.05 -8.25
CA SER A 161 -7.61 5.93 -7.55
C SER A 161 -6.48 5.41 -8.43
N SER A 162 -6.75 4.50 -9.37
CA SER A 162 -5.74 4.02 -10.33
C SER A 162 -5.27 5.13 -11.27
N ILE A 163 -6.18 5.96 -11.79
CA ILE A 163 -5.86 7.09 -12.67
C ILE A 163 -5.11 8.18 -11.91
N LEU A 164 -5.65 8.63 -10.77
CA LEU A 164 -5.06 9.72 -9.99
C LEU A 164 -3.71 9.34 -9.38
N GLY A 165 -3.56 8.10 -8.89
CA GLY A 165 -2.28 7.58 -8.42
C GLY A 165 -1.23 7.56 -9.54
N GLY A 166 -1.63 7.17 -10.75
CA GLY A 166 -0.77 7.22 -11.93
C GLY A 166 -0.29 8.64 -12.26
N TRP A 167 -1.23 9.58 -12.43
CA TRP A 167 -0.91 10.96 -12.83
C TRP A 167 -0.13 11.76 -11.79
N LEU A 168 -0.55 11.73 -10.53
CA LEU A 168 0.09 12.53 -9.48
C LEU A 168 1.50 12.03 -9.14
N GLY A 169 1.79 10.74 -9.38
CA GLY A 169 3.11 10.16 -9.24
C GLY A 169 4.14 10.68 -10.26
N LEU A 170 3.71 11.09 -11.46
CA LEU A 170 4.59 11.52 -12.55
C LEU A 170 5.46 12.73 -12.20
N ASN A 171 4.99 13.61 -11.31
CA ASN A 171 5.68 14.86 -10.98
C ASN A 171 6.48 14.79 -9.67
N GLN A 172 6.66 13.60 -9.10
CA GLN A 172 7.38 13.45 -7.83
C GLN A 172 8.84 13.06 -8.05
N THR A 173 9.73 13.70 -7.28
CA THR A 173 11.17 13.37 -7.22
C THR A 173 11.57 12.69 -5.90
N GLN A 174 10.69 12.73 -4.91
CA GLN A 174 10.90 12.14 -3.60
C GLN A 174 10.45 10.68 -3.62
N THR A 175 11.33 9.74 -3.25
CA THR A 175 11.04 8.30 -3.35
C THR A 175 9.82 7.90 -2.52
N ARG A 176 9.66 8.48 -1.33
CA ARG A 176 8.51 8.22 -0.44
C ARG A 176 7.17 8.68 -1.03
N LYS A 177 7.13 9.82 -1.74
CA LYS A 177 5.91 10.27 -2.43
C LYS A 177 5.60 9.42 -3.66
N ILE A 178 6.62 9.00 -4.40
CA ILE A 178 6.43 8.07 -5.53
C ILE A 178 5.82 6.76 -5.02
N MET A 179 6.35 6.18 -3.93
CA MET A 179 5.79 5.00 -3.29
C MET A 179 4.37 5.23 -2.71
N ALA A 180 4.05 6.45 -2.27
CA ALA A 180 2.70 6.81 -1.86
C ALA A 180 1.69 6.71 -3.01
N PHE A 181 1.99 7.33 -4.14
CA PHE A 181 1.11 7.32 -5.32
C PHE A 181 1.01 5.94 -5.97
N SER A 182 2.12 5.21 -5.97
CA SER A 182 2.18 3.76 -6.19
C SER A 182 1.16 3.01 -5.33
N SER A 183 1.14 3.22 -4.01
CA SER A 183 0.19 2.58 -3.12
C SER A 183 -1.26 2.92 -3.44
N ILE A 184 -1.55 4.18 -3.80
CA ILE A 184 -2.90 4.63 -4.17
C ILE A 184 -3.37 3.90 -5.44
N ALA A 185 -2.50 3.78 -6.44
CA ALA A 185 -2.82 3.09 -7.68
C ALA A 185 -3.09 1.59 -7.44
N HIS A 186 -2.24 0.90 -6.66
CA HIS A 186 -2.43 -0.51 -6.35
C HIS A 186 -3.65 -0.79 -5.47
N MET A 187 -3.99 0.11 -4.53
CA MET A 187 -5.24 0.02 -3.78
C MET A 187 -6.47 0.19 -4.70
N GLY A 188 -6.36 0.96 -5.78
CA GLY A 188 -7.41 1.03 -6.79
C GLY A 188 -7.66 -0.31 -7.48
N TRP A 189 -6.60 -1.00 -7.87
CA TRP A 189 -6.68 -2.36 -8.40
C TRP A 189 -7.27 -3.34 -7.38
N LEU A 190 -6.91 -3.23 -6.10
CA LEU A 190 -7.50 -4.04 -5.03
C LEU A 190 -9.01 -3.82 -4.91
N PHE A 191 -9.49 -2.57 -4.97
CA PHE A 191 -10.92 -2.27 -4.91
C PHE A 191 -11.69 -2.83 -6.11
N THR A 192 -11.09 -2.80 -7.31
CA THR A 192 -11.70 -3.48 -8.47
C THR A 192 -11.73 -4.99 -8.29
N ALA A 193 -10.68 -5.59 -7.73
CA ALA A 193 -10.64 -7.04 -7.45
C ALA A 193 -11.68 -7.48 -6.43
N LEU A 194 -11.90 -6.68 -5.38
CA LEU A 194 -12.93 -6.92 -4.36
C LEU A 194 -14.35 -6.98 -4.95
N SER A 195 -14.61 -6.30 -6.05
CA SER A 195 -15.93 -6.37 -6.71
C SER A 195 -16.15 -7.65 -7.53
N ILE A 196 -15.09 -8.41 -7.80
CA ILE A 196 -15.11 -9.57 -8.70
C ILE A 196 -15.06 -10.87 -7.88
N ASN A 197 -13.96 -11.10 -7.16
CA ASN A 197 -13.71 -12.35 -6.46
C ASN A 197 -12.77 -12.13 -5.26
N PRO A 198 -13.11 -12.65 -4.07
CA PRO A 198 -12.24 -12.57 -2.88
C PRO A 198 -10.84 -13.14 -3.13
N ASN A 199 -10.69 -14.25 -3.87
CA ASN A 199 -9.41 -14.92 -4.05
C ASN A 199 -8.44 -14.06 -4.88
N ILE A 200 -8.94 -13.42 -5.95
CA ILE A 200 -8.15 -12.46 -6.74
C ILE A 200 -7.75 -11.27 -5.88
N SER A 201 -8.65 -10.77 -5.03
CA SER A 201 -8.32 -9.65 -4.14
C SER A 201 -7.21 -10.01 -3.13
N LEU A 202 -7.22 -11.23 -2.57
CA LEU A 202 -6.15 -11.73 -1.70
C LEU A 202 -4.81 -11.84 -2.44
N ILE A 203 -4.81 -12.41 -3.65
CA ILE A 203 -3.62 -12.47 -4.51
C ILE A 203 -3.06 -11.06 -4.74
N THR A 204 -3.92 -10.08 -5.05
CA THR A 204 -3.49 -8.71 -5.32
C THR A 204 -2.90 -8.02 -4.09
N LEU A 205 -3.48 -8.27 -2.92
CA LEU A 205 -2.95 -7.78 -1.64
C LEU A 205 -1.59 -8.39 -1.33
N ILE A 206 -1.44 -9.72 -1.45
CA ILE A 206 -0.18 -10.42 -1.20
C ILE A 206 0.91 -9.94 -2.15
N ALA A 207 0.61 -9.85 -3.45
CA ALA A 207 1.54 -9.33 -4.44
C ALA A 207 1.97 -7.90 -4.09
N TYR A 208 1.01 -7.01 -3.77
CA TYR A 208 1.31 -5.64 -3.37
C TYR A 208 2.21 -5.57 -2.12
N LEU A 209 1.92 -6.33 -1.07
CA LEU A 209 2.72 -6.36 0.15
C LEU A 209 4.13 -6.87 -0.11
N LEU A 210 4.30 -7.92 -0.91
CA LEU A 210 5.61 -8.43 -1.31
C LEU A 210 6.40 -7.38 -2.09
N LEU A 211 5.81 -6.75 -3.11
CA LEU A 211 6.49 -5.77 -3.95
C LEU A 211 6.85 -4.47 -3.22
N THR A 212 6.03 -4.04 -2.27
CA THR A 212 6.32 -2.82 -1.50
C THR A 212 7.34 -3.07 -0.40
N THR A 213 7.28 -4.20 0.30
CA THR A 213 8.31 -4.58 1.28
C THR A 213 9.68 -4.73 0.63
N THR A 214 9.77 -5.33 -0.57
CA THR A 214 11.04 -5.37 -1.32
C THR A 214 11.55 -3.96 -1.58
N MET A 215 10.77 -3.11 -2.24
CA MET A 215 11.21 -1.75 -2.58
C MET A 215 11.63 -0.94 -1.35
N PHE A 216 10.85 -0.96 -0.26
CA PHE A 216 11.22 -0.22 0.95
C PHE A 216 12.49 -0.79 1.60
N SER A 217 12.68 -2.11 1.61
CA SER A 217 13.92 -2.71 2.13
C SER A 217 15.16 -2.24 1.37
N MET A 218 15.04 -2.06 0.06
CA MET A 218 16.09 -1.54 -0.82
C MET A 218 16.36 -0.04 -0.59
N LEU A 219 15.30 0.75 -0.40
CA LEU A 219 15.44 2.17 -0.05
C LEU A 219 16.07 2.35 1.34
N ILE A 220 15.74 1.49 2.30
CA ILE A 220 16.30 1.51 3.66
C ILE A 220 17.79 1.16 3.63
N SER A 221 18.19 0.13 2.89
CA SER A 221 19.61 -0.28 2.80
C SER A 221 20.50 0.75 2.11
N THR A 222 19.94 1.51 1.15
CA THR A 222 20.63 2.62 0.47
C THR A 222 20.49 3.98 1.15
N ALA A 223 19.59 4.11 2.12
CA ALA A 223 19.19 5.38 2.75
C ALA A 223 18.79 6.49 1.74
N SER A 224 18.24 6.11 0.59
CA SER A 224 17.92 7.03 -0.51
C SER A 224 16.56 7.71 -0.35
N LYS A 225 16.55 9.04 -0.24
CA LYS A 225 15.31 9.84 -0.07
C LYS A 225 14.84 10.47 -1.39
N THR A 226 15.77 10.76 -2.29
CA THR A 226 15.50 11.35 -3.61
C THR A 226 15.93 10.43 -4.74
N LEU A 227 15.40 10.67 -5.95
CA LEU A 227 15.82 9.96 -7.16
C LEU A 227 17.33 10.13 -7.44
N LEU A 228 17.88 11.31 -7.15
CA LEU A 228 19.31 11.58 -7.32
C LEU A 228 20.15 10.76 -6.33
N ASP A 229 19.74 10.67 -5.07
CA ASP A 229 20.43 9.84 -4.08
C ASP A 229 20.47 8.38 -4.55
N LEU A 230 19.32 7.88 -5.01
CA LEU A 230 19.18 6.52 -5.53
C LEU A 230 20.09 6.28 -6.74
N GLY A 231 20.23 7.25 -7.65
CA GLY A 231 21.13 7.15 -8.80
C GLY A 231 22.62 7.13 -8.48
N THR A 232 23.03 7.59 -7.29
CA THR A 232 24.44 7.52 -6.85
C THR A 232 24.81 6.23 -6.11
N THR A 233 23.84 5.33 -5.90
CA THR A 233 24.06 4.02 -5.27
C THR A 233 24.77 2.94 -6.12
N PRO A 234 24.84 2.97 -7.47
CA PRO A 234 25.42 1.85 -8.23
C PRO A 234 26.91 1.67 -7.96
N SER A 235 27.62 2.74 -7.56
CA SER A 235 29.02 2.63 -7.15
C SER A 235 29.25 1.91 -5.82
N LEU A 236 28.20 1.67 -5.03
CA LEU A 236 28.28 1.03 -3.71
C LEU A 236 27.85 -0.43 -3.74
N ALA A 237 26.74 -0.72 -4.43
CA ALA A 237 26.16 -2.06 -4.48
C ALA A 237 25.45 -2.27 -5.84
N PRO A 238 26.18 -2.70 -6.89
CA PRO A 238 25.59 -2.87 -8.22
C PRO A 238 24.53 -3.97 -8.27
N THR A 239 24.66 -5.01 -7.44
CA THR A 239 23.71 -6.13 -7.38
C THR A 239 22.35 -5.72 -6.82
N LEU A 240 22.35 -4.95 -5.73
CA LEU A 240 21.18 -4.31 -5.13
C LEU A 240 20.44 -3.44 -6.15
N LEU A 241 21.20 -2.73 -6.97
CA LEU A 241 20.62 -1.83 -7.95
C LEU A 241 19.94 -2.60 -9.10
N ALA A 242 20.57 -3.67 -9.60
CA ALA A 242 19.94 -4.56 -10.59
C ALA A 242 18.66 -5.20 -10.06
N THR A 243 18.64 -5.64 -8.80
CA THR A 243 17.41 -6.19 -8.20
C THR A 243 16.35 -5.13 -7.94
N SER A 244 16.74 -3.89 -7.61
CA SER A 244 15.81 -2.76 -7.50
C SER A 244 15.12 -2.43 -8.83
N MET A 245 15.81 -2.63 -9.96
CA MET A 245 15.23 -2.47 -11.29
C MET A 245 14.12 -3.49 -11.52
N LEU A 246 14.39 -4.77 -11.23
CA LEU A 246 13.43 -5.86 -11.40
C LEU A 246 12.19 -5.65 -10.53
N THR A 247 12.34 -5.19 -9.29
CA THR A 247 11.22 -4.87 -8.40
C THR A 247 10.41 -3.66 -8.87
N LEU A 248 11.05 -2.65 -9.46
CA LEU A 248 10.35 -1.50 -10.06
C LEU A 248 9.55 -1.90 -11.30
N MET A 249 10.13 -2.74 -12.17
CA MET A 249 9.43 -3.28 -13.33
C MET A 249 8.28 -4.20 -12.93
N SER A 250 8.44 -4.96 -11.84
CA SER A 250 7.36 -5.82 -11.34
C SER A 250 6.21 -4.98 -10.75
N LEU A 251 6.48 -3.91 -10.01
CA LEU A 251 5.44 -2.93 -9.60
C LEU A 251 4.71 -2.30 -10.80
N GLY A 252 5.44 -2.02 -11.88
CA GLY A 252 4.87 -1.57 -13.16
C GLY A 252 3.93 -2.60 -13.79
N GLY A 253 4.14 -3.88 -13.51
CA GLY A 253 3.35 -5.00 -14.04
C GLY A 253 3.74 -5.36 -15.46
N ILE A 254 5.05 -5.50 -15.72
CA ILE A 254 5.57 -5.94 -17.03
C ILE A 254 5.68 -7.48 -17.05
N PRO A 255 5.15 -8.19 -18.06
CA PRO A 255 5.43 -9.62 -18.24
C PRO A 255 6.93 -9.81 -18.53
N PRO A 256 7.68 -10.73 -17.88
CA PRO A 256 7.28 -11.95 -17.16
C PRO A 256 7.25 -11.85 -15.61
N LEU A 257 7.19 -10.64 -15.04
CA LEU A 257 7.33 -10.43 -13.60
C LEU A 257 6.00 -10.59 -12.84
N THR A 258 6.10 -10.78 -11.52
CA THR A 258 4.94 -11.14 -10.67
C THR A 258 3.87 -10.08 -10.59
N GLY A 259 4.21 -8.78 -10.61
CA GLY A 259 3.18 -7.74 -10.53
C GLY A 259 2.30 -7.61 -11.77
N PHE A 260 2.61 -8.34 -12.86
CA PHE A 260 1.70 -8.49 -13.98
C PHE A 260 0.53 -9.43 -13.63
N MET A 261 0.77 -10.50 -12.86
CA MET A 261 -0.22 -11.50 -12.47
C MET A 261 -1.53 -10.89 -11.93
N PRO A 262 -1.53 -10.05 -10.88
CA PRO A 262 -2.78 -9.54 -10.31
C PRO A 262 -3.56 -8.68 -11.29
N LYS A 263 -2.87 -7.83 -12.08
CA LYS A 263 -3.51 -6.96 -13.08
C LYS A 263 -4.13 -7.79 -14.20
N TRP A 264 -3.41 -8.81 -14.66
CA TRP A 264 -3.88 -9.72 -15.69
C TRP A 264 -5.14 -10.47 -15.25
N LEU A 265 -5.13 -11.08 -14.06
CA LEU A 265 -6.29 -11.81 -13.52
C LEU A 265 -7.52 -10.92 -13.32
N ILE A 266 -7.34 -9.69 -12.84
CA ILE A 266 -8.46 -8.74 -12.72
C ILE A 266 -9.05 -8.41 -14.10
N LEU A 267 -8.20 -8.16 -15.10
CA LEU A 267 -8.65 -7.82 -16.44
C LEU A 267 -9.35 -8.98 -17.14
N THR A 268 -8.90 -10.23 -16.94
CA THR A 268 -9.56 -11.39 -17.56
C THR A 268 -10.99 -11.58 -17.06
N GLU A 269 -11.25 -11.32 -15.78
CA GLU A 269 -12.60 -11.43 -15.22
C GLU A 269 -13.48 -10.20 -15.52
N LEU A 270 -12.88 -9.00 -15.56
CA LEU A 270 -13.65 -7.76 -15.78
C LEU A 270 -14.00 -7.53 -17.27
N ALA A 271 -13.13 -7.93 -18.19
CA ALA A 271 -13.30 -7.70 -19.63
C ALA A 271 -14.62 -8.22 -20.23
N PRO A 272 -15.15 -9.42 -19.90
CA PRO A 272 -16.40 -9.88 -20.48
C PRO A 272 -17.63 -9.07 -20.01
N ALA A 273 -17.61 -8.55 -18.78
CA ALA A 273 -18.75 -7.82 -18.22
C ALA A 273 -18.71 -6.31 -18.54
N LEU A 274 -17.53 -5.67 -18.41
CA LEU A 274 -17.36 -4.21 -18.50
C LEU A 274 -16.10 -3.86 -19.32
N PRO A 275 -16.12 -4.05 -20.66
CA PRO A 275 -14.93 -3.91 -21.50
C PRO A 275 -14.37 -2.48 -21.55
N THR A 276 -15.23 -1.47 -21.40
CA THR A 276 -14.80 -0.06 -21.39
C THR A 276 -14.01 0.28 -20.13
N ILE A 277 -14.47 -0.19 -18.98
CA ILE A 277 -13.82 0.02 -17.68
C ILE A 277 -12.51 -0.77 -17.61
N SER A 278 -12.49 -2.01 -18.12
CA SER A 278 -11.26 -2.81 -18.18
C SER A 278 -10.18 -2.13 -19.04
N CYS A 279 -10.56 -1.57 -20.19
CA CYS A 279 -9.66 -0.81 -21.04
C CYS A 279 -9.11 0.44 -20.33
N LEU A 280 -9.97 1.22 -19.66
CA LEU A 280 -9.55 2.40 -18.90
C LEU A 280 -8.60 2.03 -17.73
N LEU A 281 -8.88 0.94 -17.01
CA LEU A 281 -8.00 0.43 -15.96
C LEU A 281 -6.64 0.01 -16.52
N ALA A 282 -6.62 -0.71 -17.65
CA ALA A 282 -5.37 -1.08 -18.31
C ALA A 282 -4.55 0.16 -18.69
N LEU A 283 -5.18 1.17 -19.32
CA LEU A 283 -4.53 2.43 -19.68
C LEU A 283 -4.03 3.21 -18.46
N SER A 284 -4.74 3.17 -17.32
CA SER A 284 -4.34 3.86 -16.10
C SER A 284 -3.03 3.32 -15.51
N THR A 285 -2.56 2.14 -15.93
CA THR A 285 -1.27 1.60 -15.47
C THR A 285 -0.07 2.22 -16.18
N LEU A 286 -0.24 2.74 -17.39
CA LEU A 286 0.85 3.28 -18.19
C LEU A 286 1.53 4.50 -17.52
N PRO A 287 0.80 5.48 -16.94
CA PRO A 287 1.41 6.55 -16.15
C PRO A 287 2.24 6.01 -14.97
N SER A 288 1.74 4.98 -14.30
CA SER A 288 2.47 4.38 -13.16
C SER A 288 3.76 3.71 -13.60
N LEU A 289 3.71 2.97 -14.70
CA LEU A 289 4.86 2.33 -15.32
C LEU A 289 5.90 3.36 -15.75
N PHE A 290 5.47 4.52 -16.27
CA PHE A 290 6.40 5.57 -16.70
C PHE A 290 7.26 6.13 -15.55
N PHE A 291 6.67 6.43 -14.38
CA PHE A 291 7.51 6.92 -13.27
C PHE A 291 8.40 5.81 -12.70
N TYR A 292 7.98 4.54 -12.73
CA TYR A 292 8.86 3.42 -12.38
C TYR A 292 10.02 3.26 -13.37
N LEU A 293 9.77 3.40 -14.66
CA LEU A 293 10.81 3.45 -15.69
C LEU A 293 11.78 4.59 -15.44
N ARG A 294 11.29 5.80 -15.14
CA ARG A 294 12.15 6.94 -14.80
C ARG A 294 13.03 6.64 -13.58
N MET A 295 12.48 6.04 -12.53
CA MET A 295 13.27 5.62 -11.36
C MET A 295 14.35 4.63 -11.77
N SER A 296 13.99 3.60 -12.54
CA SER A 296 14.92 2.57 -13.01
C SER A 296 16.03 3.13 -13.91
N GLN A 297 15.72 4.13 -14.72
CA GLN A 297 16.69 4.79 -15.59
C GLN A 297 17.73 5.54 -14.77
N MET A 298 17.28 6.29 -13.76
CA MET A 298 18.17 7.05 -12.88
C MET A 298 19.04 6.13 -12.02
N THR A 299 18.62 4.90 -11.76
CA THR A 299 19.41 3.92 -11.02
C THR A 299 20.39 3.16 -11.88
N THR A 300 19.89 2.45 -12.90
CA THR A 300 20.65 1.38 -13.58
C THR A 300 21.09 1.74 -14.99
N LEU A 301 20.22 2.36 -15.77
CA LEU A 301 20.45 2.56 -17.20
C LEU A 301 21.31 3.80 -17.49
N ALA A 302 21.20 4.84 -16.66
CA ALA A 302 22.03 6.02 -16.73
C ALA A 302 22.95 6.08 -15.50
N LEU A 303 24.21 6.45 -15.72
CA LEU A 303 25.18 6.68 -14.65
C LEU A 303 25.27 8.19 -14.37
N PRO A 304 24.66 8.70 -13.28
CA PRO A 304 24.77 10.11 -12.95
C PRO A 304 26.19 10.48 -12.51
N PRO A 305 26.56 11.77 -12.53
CA PRO A 305 27.89 12.22 -12.16
C PRO A 305 28.24 11.83 -10.73
N LYS A 306 29.42 11.24 -10.55
CA LYS A 306 29.94 10.81 -9.25
C LYS A 306 30.65 11.95 -8.53
N THR A 307 30.50 12.04 -7.22
CA THR A 307 31.23 12.99 -6.37
C THR A 307 32.51 12.34 -5.85
N THR A 308 33.53 13.16 -5.56
CA THR A 308 34.84 12.70 -5.07
C THR A 308 34.73 11.86 -3.78
N LEU A 309 33.81 12.24 -2.89
CA LEU A 309 33.54 11.55 -1.63
C LEU A 309 33.01 10.11 -1.80
N MET A 310 32.41 9.77 -2.95
CA MET A 310 31.97 8.38 -3.20
C MET A 310 33.13 7.40 -3.19
N LYS A 311 34.35 7.83 -3.54
CA LYS A 311 35.56 6.98 -3.50
C LYS A 311 35.86 6.44 -2.10
N HIS A 312 35.41 7.09 -1.03
CA HIS A 312 35.64 6.62 0.34
C HIS A 312 34.59 5.59 0.80
N LYS A 313 33.43 5.52 0.15
CA LYS A 313 32.32 4.67 0.57
C LYS A 313 32.51 3.18 0.25
N TRP A 314 33.42 2.81 -0.65
CA TRP A 314 33.73 1.41 -1.01
C TRP A 314 34.11 0.51 0.19
N ARG A 315 34.62 1.11 1.28
CA ARG A 315 35.01 0.37 2.50
C ARG A 315 33.80 -0.09 3.33
N PHE A 316 32.66 0.57 3.19
CA PHE A 316 31.47 0.24 3.96
C PHE A 316 30.60 -0.75 3.20
N LYS A 317 30.48 -1.97 3.74
CA LYS A 317 29.55 -2.97 3.21
C LYS A 317 28.14 -2.68 3.71
N THR A 318 27.19 -2.60 2.78
CA THR A 318 25.76 -2.53 3.12
C THR A 318 25.28 -3.91 3.57
N TYR A 319 24.79 -4.01 4.80
CA TYR A 319 24.20 -5.24 5.32
C TYR A 319 22.72 -5.34 4.90
N MET A 320 22.35 -6.47 4.29
CA MET A 320 20.97 -6.75 3.88
C MET A 320 20.51 -8.06 4.50
N ALA A 321 19.97 -7.98 5.72
CA ALA A 321 19.61 -9.16 6.49
C ALA A 321 18.45 -9.97 5.88
N TYR A 322 17.49 -9.33 5.19
CA TYR A 322 16.21 -9.97 4.84
C TYR A 322 15.64 -9.64 3.44
N ALA A 323 16.40 -8.98 2.57
CA ALA A 323 15.87 -8.55 1.26
C ALA A 323 15.85 -9.68 0.21
N THR A 324 16.78 -10.63 0.28
CA THR A 324 16.97 -11.65 -0.77
C THR A 324 15.75 -12.55 -1.05
N PRO A 325 15.05 -13.16 -0.07
CA PRO A 325 13.89 -13.99 -0.37
C PRO A 325 12.75 -13.17 -0.96
N THR A 326 12.54 -11.96 -0.43
CA THR A 326 11.49 -11.06 -0.92
C THR A 326 11.73 -10.64 -2.38
N ILE A 327 12.99 -10.39 -2.77
CA ILE A 327 13.36 -10.05 -4.14
C ILE A 327 13.04 -11.21 -5.10
N ILE A 328 13.43 -12.43 -4.74
CA ILE A 328 13.18 -13.62 -5.57
C ILE A 328 11.68 -13.80 -5.79
N LEU A 329 10.90 -13.74 -4.71
CA LEU A 329 9.45 -13.83 -4.75
C LEU A 329 8.84 -12.70 -5.58
N SER A 330 9.35 -11.47 -5.48
CA SER A 330 8.85 -10.33 -6.27
C SER A 330 9.11 -10.41 -7.77
N ALA A 331 10.00 -11.31 -8.22
CA ALA A 331 10.34 -11.46 -9.64
C ALA A 331 9.76 -12.74 -10.27
N LEU A 332 9.72 -13.87 -9.54
CA LEU A 332 9.58 -15.21 -10.13
C LEU A 332 8.31 -16.00 -9.76
N LEU A 333 7.29 -15.39 -9.15
CA LEU A 333 6.01 -16.08 -8.84
C LEU A 333 5.06 -16.30 -10.03
N LEU A 334 5.28 -15.67 -11.19
CA LEU A 334 4.33 -15.74 -12.31
C LEU A 334 4.03 -17.18 -12.83
N PRO A 335 4.99 -18.11 -12.90
CA PRO A 335 4.71 -19.51 -13.30
C PRO A 335 3.79 -20.25 -12.32
N ILE A 336 3.70 -19.81 -11.06
CA ILE A 336 2.91 -20.45 -9.99
C ILE A 336 1.47 -19.88 -9.97
N THR A 337 1.13 -19.00 -10.90
CA THR A 337 -0.21 -18.43 -11.06
C THR A 337 -1.36 -19.44 -11.00
N PRO A 338 -1.36 -20.60 -11.69
CA PRO A 338 -2.51 -21.50 -11.67
C PRO A 338 -2.74 -22.12 -10.29
N LEU A 339 -1.68 -22.33 -9.51
CA LEU A 339 -1.79 -22.87 -8.15
C LEU A 339 -2.41 -21.84 -7.19
N MET A 340 -2.07 -20.56 -7.38
CA MET A 340 -2.55 -19.47 -6.53
C MET A 340 -4.02 -19.13 -6.77
N VAL A 341 -4.50 -19.28 -8.00
CA VAL A 341 -5.91 -18.98 -8.37
C VAL A 341 -6.89 -19.99 -7.75
N ASN A 342 -6.43 -21.21 -7.46
CA ASN A 342 -7.25 -22.28 -6.89
C ASN A 342 -7.30 -22.27 -5.35
N ILE A 343 -6.65 -21.31 -4.68
CA ILE A 343 -6.74 -21.06 -3.23
C ILE A 343 -8.05 -20.33 -2.95
#